data_AF-A0A6A0BCY8-F1
#
_entry.id   AF-A0A6A0BCY8-F1
#
_cell.length_a   1.000
_cell.length_b   1.000
_cell.length_c   1.000
_cell.angle_alpha   90.00
_cell.angle_beta   90.00
_cell.angle_gamma   90.00
#
_symmetry.space_group_name_H-M   'P 1'
#
loop_
_entity.id
_entity.type
_entity.pdbx_description
1 polymer ?
#
loop_
_entity_poly.entity_id
_entity_poly.type
_entity_poly.pdbx_seq_one_letter_code
_entity_poly.pdbx_strand_id
1 'polypeptide(L)'
;MTLPTRIVLASNNSAKTAEIAQFFKLYGIKIVNYRDLIAEQVFPAETTDNQRQNAIDKATFIHDFLPQEYVLSDDSGMFLSAFPERFGLNTAREFRALNLKNVQEENHYILELYQNETNRAAYLSAFFALVTPQNQLVTAEGRGGVAISFENRGQFGKGLDEIFLTETGKTVAELTLVAQLNHQHRGRATKKLLAKLQNEHIIWQANGHELTQETGIIYGILNVSPESFYNGEHVGGVAASLAQATQQLADGADVVEVGGQTTRPGFTPLTPEDEIARIVPVIEGIKKAQPYAVVAVDTYKYEVMVAAIEAGADIINDVNGFTDDVRKLELMAQTDVGLLTMFNPRETAISSDISADMVAWFAENLATLEDAGVARERIALDPGVGYSKNSDVAQDLAMMNTVGNLKSFGRPIMTAIANKGWAKFMFDLPKDERADLSLVAATEMYRRGAKVLRVHDVKSARQMTSFVEILEKSH
;
A
#
# COMPACT_ATOMS: atom_id res chain seq x y z
N MET A 1 9.51 -3.19 -19.79
CA MET A 1 8.83 -3.12 -21.11
C MET A 1 8.01 -1.84 -21.13
N THR A 2 7.81 -1.22 -22.29
CA THR A 2 6.87 -0.10 -22.41
C THR A 2 5.45 -0.62 -22.23
N LEU A 3 4.62 0.08 -21.44
CA LEU A 3 3.21 -0.26 -21.28
C LEU A 3 2.49 -0.32 -22.64
N PRO A 4 1.46 -1.17 -22.81
CA PRO A 4 0.69 -1.22 -24.04
C PRO A 4 -0.12 0.07 -24.22
N THR A 5 -0.23 0.57 -25.46
CA THR A 5 -1.05 1.75 -25.77
C THR A 5 -2.55 1.46 -25.78
N ARG A 6 -2.93 0.19 -25.93
CA ARG A 6 -4.30 -0.29 -25.84
C ARG A 6 -4.40 -1.63 -25.12
N ILE A 7 -5.51 -1.83 -24.42
CA ILE A 7 -5.90 -3.10 -23.80
C ILE A 7 -7.37 -3.37 -24.17
N VAL A 8 -7.67 -4.61 -24.53
CA VAL A 8 -9.02 -5.08 -24.87
C VAL A 8 -9.69 -5.64 -23.62
N LEU A 9 -10.88 -5.17 -23.28
CA LEU A 9 -11.63 -5.67 -22.13
C LEU A 9 -12.61 -6.78 -22.52
N ALA A 10 -12.43 -7.95 -21.91
CA ALA A 10 -13.28 -9.13 -22.00
C ALA A 10 -14.53 -8.98 -21.10
N SER A 11 -15.51 -8.17 -21.54
CA SER A 11 -16.79 -8.02 -20.83
C SER A 11 -17.95 -7.67 -21.74
N ASN A 12 -19.10 -8.33 -21.55
CA ASN A 12 -20.37 -7.95 -22.19
C ASN A 12 -21.00 -6.69 -21.55
N ASN A 13 -20.48 -6.23 -20.41
CA ASN A 13 -20.95 -5.04 -19.73
C ASN A 13 -20.15 -3.80 -20.17
N SER A 14 -20.72 -2.99 -21.07
CA SER A 14 -20.07 -1.75 -21.53
C SER A 14 -19.92 -0.69 -20.42
N ALA A 15 -20.81 -0.67 -19.42
CA ALA A 15 -20.68 0.29 -18.30
C ALA A 15 -19.44 -0.01 -17.46
N LYS A 16 -19.21 -1.30 -17.19
CA LYS A 16 -17.97 -1.79 -16.54
C LYS A 16 -16.73 -1.44 -17.36
N THR A 17 -16.82 -1.49 -18.69
CA THR A 17 -15.73 -1.06 -19.57
C THR A 17 -15.39 0.42 -19.40
N ALA A 18 -16.41 1.28 -19.40
CA ALA A 18 -16.21 2.72 -19.24
C ALA A 18 -15.60 3.09 -17.88
N GLU A 19 -16.00 2.39 -16.82
CA GLU A 19 -15.48 2.62 -15.45
C GLU A 19 -14.01 2.17 -15.29
N ILE A 20 -13.59 1.08 -15.93
CA ILE A 20 -12.19 0.68 -15.91
C ILE A 20 -11.36 1.64 -16.80
N ALA A 21 -11.90 2.04 -17.95
CA ALA A 21 -11.21 2.90 -18.92
C ALA A 21 -10.73 4.24 -18.34
N GLN A 22 -11.48 4.85 -17.42
CA GLN A 22 -11.08 6.12 -16.80
C GLN A 22 -9.76 6.03 -16.02
N PHE A 23 -9.45 4.89 -15.37
CA PHE A 23 -8.20 4.73 -14.62
C PHE A 23 -7.01 4.52 -15.57
N PHE A 24 -7.15 3.67 -16.57
CA PHE A 24 -6.10 3.42 -17.56
C PHE A 24 -5.79 4.66 -18.40
N LYS A 25 -6.79 5.51 -18.65
CA LYS A 25 -6.63 6.78 -19.35
C LYS A 25 -5.65 7.74 -18.66
N LEU A 26 -5.57 7.70 -17.32
CA LEU A 26 -4.58 8.50 -16.56
C LEU A 26 -3.13 8.14 -16.92
N TYR A 27 -2.91 6.95 -17.47
CA TYR A 27 -1.61 6.42 -17.87
C TYR A 27 -1.43 6.37 -19.38
N GLY A 28 -2.28 7.07 -20.15
CA GLY A 28 -2.21 7.08 -21.62
C GLY A 28 -2.64 5.77 -22.29
N ILE A 29 -3.26 4.83 -21.55
CA ILE A 29 -3.68 3.52 -22.09
C ILE A 29 -5.16 3.54 -22.46
N LYS A 30 -5.46 3.20 -23.71
CA LYS A 30 -6.84 3.09 -24.20
C LYS A 30 -7.43 1.72 -23.87
N ILE A 31 -8.54 1.69 -23.14
CA ILE A 31 -9.35 0.48 -22.98
C ILE A 31 -10.41 0.43 -24.08
N VAL A 32 -10.53 -0.72 -24.75
CA VAL A 32 -11.50 -0.98 -25.84
C VAL A 32 -12.37 -2.17 -25.44
N ASN A 33 -13.69 -2.12 -25.67
CA ASN A 33 -14.52 -3.29 -25.42
C ASN A 33 -14.25 -4.31 -26.54
N TYR A 34 -14.12 -5.61 -26.21
CA TYR A 34 -13.84 -6.62 -27.24
C TYR A 34 -14.91 -6.65 -28.36
N ARG A 35 -16.15 -6.26 -28.05
CA ARG A 35 -17.26 -6.19 -29.02
C ARG A 35 -17.09 -5.10 -30.08
N ASP A 36 -16.16 -4.18 -29.88
CA ASP A 36 -15.78 -3.20 -30.90
C ASP A 36 -14.87 -3.83 -31.98
N LEU A 37 -14.34 -5.03 -31.73
CA LEU A 37 -13.38 -5.73 -32.60
C LEU A 37 -13.95 -7.01 -33.19
N ILE A 38 -14.76 -7.75 -32.44
CA ILE A 38 -15.38 -9.01 -32.85
C ILE A 38 -16.85 -9.06 -32.41
N ALA A 39 -17.63 -9.99 -32.97
CA ALA A 39 -19.02 -10.19 -32.55
C ALA A 39 -19.11 -10.59 -31.07
N GLU A 40 -20.26 -10.30 -30.44
CA GLU A 40 -20.53 -10.69 -29.05
C GLU A 40 -20.37 -12.20 -28.86
N GLN A 41 -19.63 -12.58 -27.81
CA GLN A 41 -19.36 -13.95 -27.44
C GLN A 41 -20.16 -14.37 -26.20
N VAL A 42 -20.46 -15.67 -26.13
CA VAL A 42 -21.02 -16.31 -24.94
C VAL A 42 -19.86 -16.82 -24.10
N PHE A 43 -19.62 -16.19 -22.96
CA PHE A 43 -18.55 -16.56 -22.05
C PHE A 43 -18.76 -17.97 -21.44
N PRO A 44 -17.67 -18.65 -21.02
CA PRO A 44 -17.76 -19.86 -20.21
C PRO A 44 -18.61 -19.65 -18.95
N ALA A 45 -19.19 -20.74 -18.44
CA ALA A 45 -19.99 -20.70 -17.22
C ALA A 45 -19.13 -20.30 -16.02
N GLU A 46 -19.52 -19.24 -15.31
CA GLU A 46 -18.83 -18.75 -14.12
C GLU A 46 -19.18 -19.58 -12.87
N THR A 47 -18.17 -19.84 -12.05
CA THR A 47 -18.33 -20.37 -10.69
C THR A 47 -18.82 -19.29 -9.73
N THR A 48 -19.38 -19.69 -8.60
CA THR A 48 -19.93 -18.76 -7.59
C THR A 48 -18.97 -18.44 -6.45
N ASP A 49 -17.83 -19.13 -6.40
CA ASP A 49 -16.89 -19.12 -5.29
C ASP A 49 -15.46 -18.80 -5.72
N ASN A 50 -15.16 -18.71 -7.02
CA ASN A 50 -13.80 -18.48 -7.51
C ASN A 50 -13.69 -17.29 -8.47
N GLN A 51 -13.55 -16.10 -7.88
CA GLN A 51 -13.37 -14.82 -8.59
C GLN A 51 -12.17 -14.84 -9.53
N ARG A 52 -11.07 -15.43 -9.05
CA ARG A 52 -9.80 -15.52 -9.76
C ARG A 52 -9.96 -16.36 -11.03
N GLN A 53 -10.54 -17.55 -10.91
CA GLN A 53 -10.73 -18.44 -12.04
C GLN A 53 -11.67 -17.83 -13.08
N ASN A 54 -12.80 -17.25 -12.63
CA ASN A 54 -13.75 -16.58 -13.52
C ASN A 54 -13.07 -15.48 -14.35
N ALA A 55 -12.24 -14.64 -13.72
CA ALA A 55 -11.49 -13.61 -14.43
C ALA A 55 -10.51 -14.22 -15.45
N ILE A 56 -9.71 -15.21 -15.03
CA ILE A 56 -8.73 -15.87 -15.90
C ILE A 56 -9.41 -16.49 -17.13
N ASP A 57 -10.52 -17.20 -16.92
CA ASP A 57 -11.27 -17.87 -17.99
C ASP A 57 -11.82 -16.85 -18.99
N LYS A 58 -12.38 -15.73 -18.51
CA LYS A 58 -12.87 -14.64 -19.38
C LYS A 58 -11.76 -14.02 -20.22
N ALA A 59 -10.60 -13.75 -19.62
CA ALA A 59 -9.48 -13.14 -20.32
C ALA A 59 -8.90 -14.09 -21.38
N THR A 60 -8.66 -15.34 -21.00
CA THR A 60 -8.14 -16.39 -21.89
C THR A 60 -9.10 -16.64 -23.06
N PHE A 61 -10.40 -16.76 -22.77
CA PHE A 61 -11.42 -17.01 -23.78
C PHE A 61 -11.46 -15.93 -24.86
N ILE A 62 -11.41 -14.64 -24.50
CA ILE A 62 -11.37 -13.57 -25.50
C ILE A 62 -10.01 -13.47 -26.20
N HIS A 63 -8.92 -13.79 -25.49
CA HIS A 63 -7.58 -13.85 -26.08
C HIS A 63 -7.47 -14.90 -27.19
N ASP A 64 -8.17 -16.03 -27.10
CA ASP A 64 -8.20 -17.04 -28.17
C ASP A 64 -8.75 -16.50 -29.50
N PHE A 65 -9.65 -15.51 -29.46
CA PHE A 65 -10.15 -14.82 -30.66
C PHE A 65 -9.26 -13.65 -31.10
N LEU A 66 -8.48 -13.08 -30.18
CA LEU A 66 -7.67 -11.88 -30.36
C LEU A 66 -6.23 -12.10 -29.86
N PRO A 67 -5.46 -13.06 -30.40
CA PRO A 67 -4.19 -13.51 -29.81
C PRO A 67 -3.04 -12.51 -29.93
N GLN A 68 -3.25 -11.39 -30.64
CA GLN A 68 -2.27 -10.31 -30.77
C GLN A 68 -2.56 -9.14 -29.83
N GLU A 69 -3.62 -9.21 -29.03
CA GLU A 69 -4.04 -8.15 -28.12
C GLU A 69 -3.67 -8.46 -26.67
N TYR A 70 -3.46 -7.40 -25.89
CA TYR A 70 -3.51 -7.50 -24.44
C TYR A 70 -4.98 -7.59 -24.03
N VAL A 71 -5.41 -8.73 -23.49
CA VAL A 71 -6.81 -8.97 -23.12
C VAL A 71 -6.96 -8.97 -21.61
N LEU A 72 -7.65 -7.97 -21.08
CA LEU A 72 -7.98 -7.82 -19.67
C LEU A 72 -9.39 -8.30 -19.38
N SER A 73 -9.59 -8.99 -18.27
CA SER A 73 -10.90 -9.19 -17.67
C SER A 73 -10.92 -8.61 -16.26
N ASP A 74 -12.13 -8.39 -15.76
CA ASP A 74 -12.39 -8.09 -14.37
C ASP A 74 -13.45 -9.06 -13.86
N ASP A 75 -13.28 -9.51 -12.63
CA ASP A 75 -14.35 -10.07 -11.83
C ASP A 75 -14.39 -9.31 -10.51
N SER A 76 -15.53 -8.73 -10.16
CA SER A 76 -15.66 -7.86 -8.98
C SER A 76 -16.75 -8.39 -8.07
N GLY A 77 -16.51 -8.35 -6.76
CA GLY A 77 -17.44 -8.80 -5.73
C GLY A 77 -17.63 -7.76 -4.63
N MET A 78 -18.75 -7.88 -3.92
CA MET A 78 -19.10 -7.06 -2.78
C MET A 78 -19.17 -7.94 -1.53
N PHE A 79 -18.44 -7.58 -0.49
CA PHE A 79 -18.33 -8.36 0.74
C PHE A 79 -18.83 -7.54 1.92
N LEU A 80 -19.89 -8.02 2.55
CA LEU A 80 -20.58 -7.35 3.65
C LEU A 80 -20.29 -8.12 4.94
N SER A 81 -19.54 -7.53 5.88
CA SER A 81 -19.07 -8.27 7.07
C SER A 81 -20.20 -8.72 7.99
N ALA A 82 -21.34 -8.01 8.00
CA ALA A 82 -22.53 -8.42 8.73
C ALA A 82 -23.30 -9.57 8.03
N PHE A 83 -23.02 -9.82 6.75
CA PHE A 83 -23.72 -10.79 5.91
C PHE A 83 -22.74 -11.62 5.05
N PRO A 84 -21.77 -12.32 5.68
CA PRO A 84 -20.66 -12.98 4.97
C PRO A 84 -21.12 -14.09 4.01
N GLU A 85 -22.29 -14.69 4.27
CA GLU A 85 -22.85 -15.79 3.48
C GLU A 85 -23.74 -15.33 2.31
N ARG A 86 -24.10 -14.05 2.24
CA ARG A 86 -25.11 -13.54 1.30
C ARG A 86 -24.50 -12.88 0.08
N PHE A 87 -23.42 -12.12 0.27
CA PHE A 87 -22.82 -11.29 -0.76
C PHE A 87 -21.40 -11.74 -1.12
N GLY A 88 -20.96 -11.42 -2.33
CA GLY A 88 -19.64 -11.80 -2.85
C GLY A 88 -19.70 -11.79 -4.37
N LEU A 89 -19.46 -12.96 -4.99
CA LEU A 89 -19.63 -13.15 -6.44
C LEU A 89 -21.10 -13.36 -6.85
N ASN A 90 -21.97 -13.60 -5.88
CA ASN A 90 -23.40 -13.81 -6.09
C ASN A 90 -24.25 -12.52 -5.99
N THR A 91 -23.65 -11.36 -5.71
CA THR A 91 -24.38 -10.10 -5.50
C THR A 91 -25.37 -9.80 -6.64
N ALA A 92 -24.92 -9.91 -7.90
CA ALA A 92 -25.79 -9.66 -9.04
C ALA A 92 -26.90 -10.73 -9.21
N ARG A 93 -26.72 -11.95 -8.67
CA ARG A 93 -27.75 -12.99 -8.65
C ARG A 93 -28.77 -12.72 -7.55
N GLU A 94 -28.33 -12.25 -6.39
CA GLU A 94 -29.21 -11.86 -5.28
C GLU A 94 -30.10 -10.68 -5.69
N PHE A 95 -29.54 -9.62 -6.28
CA PHE A 95 -30.34 -8.49 -6.77
C PHE A 95 -31.37 -8.92 -7.83
N ARG A 96 -31.00 -9.84 -8.73
CA ARG A 96 -31.92 -10.42 -9.71
C ARG A 96 -33.02 -11.27 -9.06
N ALA A 97 -32.68 -12.09 -8.05
CA ALA A 97 -33.65 -12.89 -7.31
C ALA A 97 -34.66 -12.02 -6.53
N LEU A 98 -34.20 -10.87 -6.06
CA LEU A 98 -35.03 -9.83 -5.41
C LEU A 98 -35.79 -8.95 -6.41
N ASN A 99 -35.58 -9.13 -7.71
CA ASN A 99 -36.20 -8.36 -8.79
C ASN A 99 -35.97 -6.84 -8.67
N LEU A 100 -34.79 -6.43 -8.18
CA LEU A 100 -34.37 -5.03 -8.13
C LEU A 100 -34.06 -4.55 -9.54
N LYS A 101 -34.61 -3.40 -9.92
CA LYS A 101 -34.65 -2.95 -11.32
C LYS A 101 -33.55 -1.97 -11.69
N ASN A 102 -32.94 -1.32 -10.72
CA ASN A 102 -31.96 -0.26 -10.92
C ASN A 102 -31.04 -0.14 -9.70
N VAL A 103 -29.95 0.61 -9.89
CA VAL A 103 -28.95 0.89 -8.87
C VAL A 103 -29.55 1.52 -7.61
N GLN A 104 -30.55 2.39 -7.76
CA GLN A 104 -31.17 3.05 -6.62
C GLN A 104 -31.89 2.05 -5.71
N GLU A 105 -32.58 1.07 -6.29
CA GLU A 105 -33.21 -0.03 -5.56
C GLU A 105 -32.17 -0.95 -4.92
N GLU A 106 -31.07 -1.25 -5.62
CA GLU A 106 -29.93 -2.02 -5.06
C GLU A 106 -29.31 -1.31 -3.86
N ASN A 107 -28.99 -0.02 -3.99
CA ASN A 107 -28.39 0.76 -2.91
C ASN A 107 -29.35 0.88 -1.72
N HIS A 108 -30.64 1.16 -1.98
CA HIS A 108 -31.64 1.25 -0.93
C HIS A 108 -31.77 -0.04 -0.14
N TYR A 109 -31.81 -1.19 -0.83
CA TYR A 109 -31.85 -2.50 -0.21
C TYR A 109 -30.67 -2.75 0.73
N ILE A 110 -29.44 -2.44 0.29
CA ILE A 110 -28.25 -2.61 1.14
C ILE A 110 -28.29 -1.66 2.34
N LEU A 111 -28.71 -0.41 2.16
CA LEU A 111 -28.86 0.54 3.27
C LEU A 111 -29.91 0.06 4.29
N GLU A 112 -31.03 -0.51 3.83
CA GLU A 112 -32.05 -1.10 4.70
C GLU A 112 -31.54 -2.32 5.48
N LEU A 113 -30.78 -3.21 4.84
CA LEU A 113 -30.14 -4.35 5.54
C LEU A 113 -29.26 -3.88 6.70
N TYR A 114 -28.59 -2.74 6.53
CA TYR A 114 -27.72 -2.17 7.54
C TYR A 114 -28.44 -1.18 8.49
N GLN A 115 -29.75 -0.97 8.39
CA GLN A 115 -30.44 0.07 9.18
C GLN A 115 -30.26 -0.12 10.69
N ASN A 116 -30.26 -1.37 11.15
CA ASN A 116 -30.11 -1.73 12.57
C ASN A 116 -28.76 -2.41 12.88
N GLU A 117 -27.84 -2.44 11.92
CA GLU A 117 -26.55 -3.09 12.08
C GLU A 117 -25.49 -2.12 12.62
N THR A 118 -24.84 -2.55 13.70
CA THR A 118 -23.75 -1.78 14.34
C THR A 118 -22.43 -1.98 13.62
N ASN A 119 -22.16 -3.19 13.12
CA ASN A 119 -20.98 -3.49 12.32
C ASN A 119 -21.26 -3.14 10.85
N ARG A 120 -20.89 -1.93 10.44
CA ARG A 120 -21.03 -1.48 9.05
C ARG A 120 -19.88 -1.89 8.13
N ALA A 121 -18.91 -2.68 8.61
CA ALA A 121 -17.74 -3.04 7.82
C ALA A 121 -18.15 -3.78 6.54
N ALA A 122 -17.53 -3.39 5.43
CA ALA A 122 -17.78 -3.94 4.11
C ALA A 122 -16.67 -3.51 3.14
N TYR A 123 -16.43 -4.27 2.08
CA TYR A 123 -15.50 -3.87 1.03
C TYR A 123 -15.92 -4.41 -0.34
N LEU A 124 -15.45 -3.74 -1.38
CA LEU A 124 -15.46 -4.21 -2.76
C LEU A 124 -14.11 -4.83 -3.08
N SER A 125 -14.08 -5.91 -3.86
CA SER A 125 -12.84 -6.49 -4.41
C SER A 125 -12.94 -6.61 -5.92
N ALA A 126 -11.91 -6.19 -6.64
CA ALA A 126 -11.74 -6.41 -8.08
C ALA A 126 -10.53 -7.31 -8.31
N PHE A 127 -10.74 -8.39 -9.05
CA PHE A 127 -9.68 -9.24 -9.55
C PHE A 127 -9.53 -9.03 -11.05
N PHE A 128 -8.36 -8.55 -11.46
CA PHE A 128 -7.97 -8.37 -12.84
C PHE A 128 -7.11 -9.55 -13.30
N ALA A 129 -7.44 -10.09 -14.46
CA ALA A 129 -6.62 -11.05 -15.18
C ALA A 129 -6.34 -10.51 -16.59
N LEU A 130 -5.06 -10.41 -16.94
CA LEU A 130 -4.62 -9.97 -18.25
C LEU A 130 -3.81 -11.07 -18.92
N VAL A 131 -4.17 -11.41 -20.15
CA VAL A 131 -3.38 -12.27 -21.03
C VAL A 131 -2.65 -11.40 -22.05
N THR A 132 -1.33 -11.51 -22.12
CA THR A 132 -0.50 -10.77 -23.08
C THR A 132 -0.49 -11.48 -24.44
N PRO A 133 -0.09 -10.79 -25.53
CA PRO A 133 0.10 -11.43 -26.85
C PRO A 133 1.11 -12.59 -26.87
N GLN A 134 1.97 -12.68 -25.85
CA GLN A 134 2.91 -13.78 -25.64
C GLN A 134 2.31 -14.92 -24.81
N ASN A 135 0.99 -14.90 -24.59
CA ASN A 135 0.24 -15.85 -23.78
C ASN A 135 0.70 -15.90 -22.30
N GLN A 136 1.20 -14.78 -21.77
CA GLN A 136 1.56 -14.66 -20.36
C GLN A 136 0.37 -14.14 -19.56
N LEU A 137 0.09 -14.78 -18.42
CA LEU A 137 -0.96 -14.36 -17.50
C LEU A 137 -0.40 -13.40 -16.44
N VAL A 138 -1.01 -12.24 -16.31
CA VAL A 138 -0.71 -11.23 -15.29
C VAL A 138 -1.97 -10.96 -14.49
N THR A 139 -1.89 -11.03 -13.16
CA THR A 139 -3.07 -10.85 -12.28
C THR A 139 -2.83 -9.79 -11.21
N ALA A 140 -3.90 -9.10 -10.84
CA ALA A 140 -3.88 -8.08 -9.80
C ALA A 140 -5.22 -8.05 -9.04
N GLU A 141 -5.17 -7.92 -7.72
CA GLU A 141 -6.34 -7.74 -6.88
C GLU A 141 -6.29 -6.39 -6.16
N GLY A 142 -7.38 -5.62 -6.27
CA GLY A 142 -7.58 -4.39 -5.53
C GLY A 142 -8.84 -4.47 -4.69
N ARG A 143 -8.76 -4.02 -3.44
CA ARG A 143 -9.90 -3.90 -2.53
C ARG A 143 -10.13 -2.46 -2.19
N GLY A 144 -11.38 -2.03 -2.10
CA GLY A 144 -11.74 -0.65 -1.83
C GLY A 144 -13.07 -0.55 -1.13
N GLY A 145 -13.28 0.55 -0.41
CA GLY A 145 -14.35 0.62 0.57
C GLY A 145 -13.99 -0.14 1.86
N VAL A 146 -14.48 0.39 2.98
CA VAL A 146 -14.24 -0.13 4.34
C VAL A 146 -15.53 -0.27 5.15
N ALA A 147 -16.60 0.42 4.73
CA ALA A 147 -17.89 0.34 5.37
C ALA A 147 -19.04 0.74 4.43
N ILE A 148 -20.26 0.41 4.82
CA ILE A 148 -21.48 0.93 4.20
C ILE A 148 -21.86 2.27 4.84
N SER A 149 -22.16 3.28 4.03
CA SER A 149 -22.64 4.60 4.48
C SER A 149 -24.03 4.51 5.07
N PHE A 150 -24.49 5.57 5.75
CA PHE A 150 -25.87 5.65 6.24
C PHE A 150 -26.87 6.08 5.15
N GLU A 151 -26.38 6.70 4.09
CA GLU A 151 -27.18 7.25 3.01
C GLU A 151 -26.39 7.26 1.70
N ASN A 152 -27.08 7.38 0.57
CA ASN A 152 -26.44 7.58 -0.73
C ASN A 152 -25.77 8.95 -0.78
N ARG A 153 -24.47 9.01 -1.10
CA ARG A 153 -23.73 10.27 -1.28
C ARG A 153 -22.81 10.21 -2.49
N GLY A 154 -22.58 11.36 -3.12
CA GLY A 154 -21.58 11.53 -4.19
C GLY A 154 -22.16 11.85 -5.57
N GLN A 155 -21.26 12.15 -6.51
CA GLN A 155 -21.59 12.58 -7.87
C GLN A 155 -20.59 12.12 -8.95
N PHE A 156 -19.41 11.64 -8.54
CA PHE A 156 -18.33 11.21 -9.44
C PHE A 156 -18.34 9.69 -9.74
N GLY A 157 -19.07 8.90 -8.95
CA GLY A 157 -19.21 7.45 -9.11
C GLY A 157 -20.59 7.03 -9.63
N LYS A 158 -20.77 5.74 -9.87
CA LYS A 158 -22.06 5.14 -10.24
C LYS A 158 -22.25 3.81 -9.50
N GLY A 159 -23.48 3.33 -9.39
CA GLY A 159 -23.70 2.02 -8.78
C GLY A 159 -23.59 2.06 -7.26
N LEU A 160 -22.97 1.02 -6.72
CA LEU A 160 -22.69 0.86 -5.29
C LEU A 160 -21.67 1.89 -4.76
N ASP A 161 -20.96 2.61 -5.64
CA ASP A 161 -19.99 3.64 -5.23
C ASP A 161 -20.61 4.74 -4.35
N GLU A 162 -21.93 4.94 -4.44
CA GLU A 162 -22.69 5.91 -3.64
C GLU A 162 -22.86 5.49 -2.18
N ILE A 163 -22.65 4.22 -1.84
CA ILE A 163 -22.86 3.67 -0.50
C ILE A 163 -21.61 3.06 0.13
N PHE A 164 -20.56 2.79 -0.63
CA PHE A 164 -19.29 2.30 -0.08
C PHE A 164 -18.43 3.46 0.43
N LEU A 165 -18.30 3.57 1.75
CA LEU A 165 -17.36 4.47 2.40
C LEU A 165 -15.93 3.98 2.22
N THR A 166 -15.04 4.90 1.90
CA THR A 166 -13.59 4.69 1.90
C THR A 166 -13.01 5.06 3.26
N GLU A 167 -11.71 4.83 3.43
CA GLU A 167 -10.96 5.22 4.63
C GLU A 167 -11.09 6.73 4.91
N THR A 168 -11.36 7.55 3.88
CA THR A 168 -11.59 9.00 3.97
C THR A 168 -12.87 9.42 4.67
N GLY A 169 -13.77 8.48 5.01
CA GLY A 169 -15.12 8.78 5.48
C GLY A 169 -16.07 9.28 4.37
N LYS A 170 -15.58 9.42 3.14
CA LYS A 170 -16.36 9.71 1.95
C LYS A 170 -16.71 8.44 1.20
N THR A 171 -17.85 8.44 0.54
CA THR A 171 -18.22 7.39 -0.40
C THR A 171 -17.28 7.41 -1.61
N VAL A 172 -17.14 6.28 -2.31
CA VAL A 172 -16.35 6.22 -3.55
C VAL A 172 -16.85 7.26 -4.57
N ALA A 173 -18.17 7.50 -4.62
CA ALA A 173 -18.78 8.49 -5.52
C ALA A 173 -18.51 9.96 -5.12
N GLU A 174 -18.01 10.23 -3.92
CA GLU A 174 -17.57 11.58 -3.49
C GLU A 174 -16.10 11.87 -3.85
N LEU A 175 -15.35 10.85 -4.29
CA LEU A 175 -13.92 10.98 -4.61
C LEU A 175 -13.70 11.40 -6.07
N THR A 176 -12.69 12.27 -6.29
CA THR A 176 -12.21 12.58 -7.64
C THR A 176 -11.56 11.35 -8.28
N LEU A 177 -11.38 11.33 -9.60
CA LEU A 177 -10.80 10.19 -10.32
C LEU A 177 -9.43 9.75 -9.77
N VAL A 178 -8.54 10.69 -9.44
CA VAL A 178 -7.22 10.38 -8.86
C VAL A 178 -7.35 9.88 -7.41
N ALA A 179 -8.32 10.36 -6.64
CA ALA A 179 -8.59 9.81 -5.31
C ALA A 179 -9.19 8.40 -5.40
N GLN A 180 -10.12 8.16 -6.33
CA GLN A 180 -10.65 6.82 -6.61
C GLN A 180 -9.54 5.85 -6.99
N LEU A 181 -8.55 6.27 -7.77
CA LEU A 181 -7.39 5.43 -8.11
C LEU A 181 -6.69 4.87 -6.85
N ASN A 182 -6.72 5.59 -5.72
CA ASN A 182 -6.06 5.20 -4.47
C ASN A 182 -6.98 4.50 -3.45
N HIS A 183 -8.30 4.64 -3.55
CA HIS A 183 -9.26 4.11 -2.55
C HIS A 183 -10.29 3.13 -3.12
N GLN A 184 -10.50 3.13 -4.44
CA GLN A 184 -11.47 2.30 -5.13
C GLN A 184 -10.82 0.97 -5.53
N HIS A 185 -11.57 -0.13 -5.43
CA HIS A 185 -11.11 -1.48 -5.69
C HIS A 185 -10.49 -1.66 -7.10
N ARG A 186 -11.15 -1.20 -8.17
CA ARG A 186 -10.61 -1.26 -9.54
C ARG A 186 -9.48 -0.26 -9.78
N GLY A 187 -9.53 0.91 -9.15
CA GLY A 187 -8.41 1.86 -9.14
C GLY A 187 -7.12 1.23 -8.59
N ARG A 188 -7.21 0.59 -7.41
CA ARG A 188 -6.10 -0.15 -6.79
C ARG A 188 -5.66 -1.34 -7.64
N ALA A 189 -6.59 -2.11 -8.21
CA ALA A 189 -6.26 -3.21 -9.12
C ALA A 189 -5.54 -2.72 -10.39
N THR A 190 -5.94 -1.56 -10.93
CA THR A 190 -5.28 -0.92 -12.09
C THR A 190 -3.84 -0.60 -11.77
N LYS A 191 -3.56 0.08 -10.66
CA LYS A 191 -2.18 0.40 -10.22
C LYS A 191 -1.32 -0.86 -10.15
N LYS A 192 -1.81 -1.89 -9.46
CA LYS A 192 -1.13 -3.18 -9.29
C LYS A 192 -0.98 -3.98 -10.59
N LEU A 193 -1.86 -3.81 -11.56
CA LEU A 193 -1.70 -4.47 -12.86
C LEU A 193 -0.62 -3.79 -13.70
N LEU A 194 -0.67 -2.45 -13.78
CA LEU A 194 0.32 -1.67 -14.53
C LEU A 194 1.74 -1.91 -14.00
N ALA A 195 1.88 -2.03 -12.69
CA ALA A 195 3.07 -2.54 -12.01
C ALA A 195 3.70 -3.74 -12.67
N LYS A 196 2.91 -4.79 -12.76
CA LYS A 196 3.33 -6.11 -13.22
C LYS A 196 3.58 -6.09 -14.73
N LEU A 197 3.12 -5.08 -15.47
CA LEU A 197 3.42 -4.94 -16.91
C LEU A 197 4.70 -4.16 -17.20
N GLN A 198 5.15 -3.29 -16.28
CA GLN A 198 6.33 -2.45 -16.52
C GLN A 198 7.65 -3.20 -16.38
N ASN A 199 7.63 -4.48 -15.98
CA ASN A 199 8.80 -5.32 -15.73
C ASN A 199 9.69 -4.82 -14.57
N GLU A 200 9.18 -3.87 -13.77
CA GLU A 200 9.74 -3.48 -12.47
C GLU A 200 9.08 -4.33 -11.37
N HIS A 201 9.15 -5.67 -11.49
CA HIS A 201 8.48 -6.64 -10.60
C HIS A 201 9.05 -6.66 -9.16
N ILE A 202 9.24 -5.50 -8.56
CA ILE A 202 9.64 -5.35 -7.18
C ILE A 202 8.37 -5.32 -6.35
N ILE A 203 7.94 -6.51 -5.94
CA ILE A 203 6.88 -6.70 -4.96
C ILE A 203 7.55 -6.90 -3.60
N TRP A 204 7.04 -6.17 -2.61
CA TRP A 204 7.38 -6.39 -1.21
C TRP A 204 6.29 -7.21 -0.54
N GLN A 205 6.64 -8.43 -0.16
CA GLN A 205 5.75 -9.35 0.54
C GLN A 205 5.80 -9.05 2.04
N ALA A 206 4.64 -8.90 2.65
CA ALA A 206 4.50 -8.63 4.07
C ALA A 206 3.27 -9.35 4.63
N ASN A 207 3.47 -10.52 5.24
CA ASN A 207 2.41 -11.29 5.92
C ASN A 207 1.16 -11.52 5.04
N GLY A 208 1.36 -11.96 3.80
CA GLY A 208 0.29 -12.17 2.81
C GLY A 208 -0.15 -10.91 2.05
N HIS A 209 0.43 -9.75 2.35
CA HIS A 209 0.21 -8.51 1.59
C HIS A 209 1.26 -8.32 0.50
N GLU A 210 0.82 -7.96 -0.71
CA GLU A 210 1.68 -7.50 -1.81
C GLU A 210 1.71 -5.97 -1.86
N LEU A 211 2.82 -5.37 -1.44
CA LEU A 211 3.08 -3.94 -1.60
C LEU A 211 3.86 -3.70 -2.89
N THR A 212 3.32 -2.86 -3.76
CA THR A 212 3.88 -2.56 -5.08
C THR A 212 4.26 -1.08 -5.16
N GLN A 213 5.29 -0.75 -5.93
CA GLN A 213 6.05 0.49 -5.74
C GLN A 213 5.79 1.57 -6.81
N GLU A 214 4.82 1.34 -7.69
CA GLU A 214 4.59 2.07 -8.94
C GLU A 214 4.03 3.47 -8.73
N THR A 215 3.39 3.69 -7.59
CA THR A 215 2.90 5.01 -7.19
C THR A 215 3.55 5.48 -5.90
N GLY A 216 4.67 4.86 -5.55
CA GLY A 216 5.25 4.95 -4.21
C GLY A 216 4.40 4.23 -3.17
N ILE A 217 5.10 3.54 -2.27
CA ILE A 217 4.55 2.96 -1.04
C ILE A 217 4.62 4.05 0.02
N ILE A 218 3.46 4.53 0.46
CA ILE A 218 3.40 5.58 1.49
C ILE A 218 3.35 4.93 2.87
N TYR A 219 4.38 5.23 3.66
CA TYR A 219 4.66 4.58 4.93
C TYR A 219 4.50 5.62 6.05
N GLY A 220 3.31 5.67 6.64
CA GLY A 220 2.89 6.69 7.61
C GLY A 220 3.45 6.43 9.00
N ILE A 221 4.11 7.43 9.61
CA ILE A 221 4.70 7.31 10.95
C ILE A 221 3.64 7.59 12.02
N LEU A 222 3.35 6.60 12.88
CA LEU A 222 2.48 6.71 14.05
C LEU A 222 3.31 6.53 15.33
N ASN A 223 3.73 7.64 15.93
CA ASN A 223 4.44 7.59 17.21
C ASN A 223 3.44 7.46 18.37
N VAL A 224 3.53 6.37 19.12
CA VAL A 224 2.68 6.13 20.30
C VAL A 224 3.37 6.74 21.51
N SER A 225 2.99 7.97 21.88
CA SER A 225 3.49 8.64 23.07
C SER A 225 2.61 8.35 24.30
N PRO A 226 3.19 8.14 25.49
CA PRO A 226 2.42 8.22 26.73
C PRO A 226 2.00 9.68 26.93
N GLU A 227 0.69 9.91 26.92
CA GLU A 227 -0.01 11.16 27.31
C GLU A 227 0.64 12.48 26.88
N SER A 228 0.40 12.92 25.65
CA SER A 228 0.58 14.34 25.30
C SER A 228 -0.64 15.15 25.74
N PHE A 229 -0.44 16.05 26.71
CA PHE A 229 -1.44 17.05 27.10
C PHE A 229 -1.52 18.16 26.04
N TYR A 230 -2.73 18.47 25.56
CA TYR A 230 -3.05 19.73 24.89
C TYR A 230 -4.28 20.32 25.58
N ASN A 231 -4.18 21.53 26.11
CA ASN A 231 -5.27 22.27 26.76
C ASN A 231 -5.98 21.61 27.98
N GLY A 232 -5.30 20.72 28.73
CA GLY A 232 -5.85 20.17 29.98
C GLY A 232 -6.86 19.03 29.81
N GLU A 233 -7.07 18.54 28.58
CA GLU A 233 -7.81 17.30 28.30
C GLU A 233 -6.83 16.17 27.96
N HIS A 234 -7.14 14.91 28.31
CA HIS A 234 -6.34 13.75 27.92
C HIS A 234 -6.46 13.54 26.40
N VAL A 235 -5.46 13.96 25.63
CA VAL A 235 -5.42 13.78 24.15
C VAL A 235 -4.51 12.61 23.74
N GLY A 236 -3.89 11.88 24.69
CA GLY A 236 -3.04 10.72 24.41
C GLY A 236 -3.65 9.40 24.84
N GLY A 237 -3.50 8.36 24.02
CA GLY A 237 -3.96 7.00 24.33
C GLY A 237 -4.19 6.15 23.08
N VAL A 238 -4.65 4.92 23.27
CA VAL A 238 -4.98 3.97 22.18
C VAL A 238 -5.97 4.62 21.21
N ALA A 239 -7.06 5.21 21.72
CA ALA A 239 -8.09 5.83 20.88
C ALA A 239 -7.55 6.94 19.95
N ALA A 240 -6.68 7.82 20.46
CA ALA A 240 -6.05 8.87 19.65
C ALA A 240 -5.13 8.27 18.57
N SER A 241 -4.38 7.22 18.93
CA SER A 241 -3.52 6.50 17.98
C SER A 241 -4.34 5.83 16.87
N LEU A 242 -5.50 5.24 17.21
CA LEU A 242 -6.43 4.65 16.24
C LEU A 242 -7.06 5.71 15.32
N ALA A 243 -7.43 6.87 15.87
CA ALA A 243 -7.95 7.98 15.07
C ALA A 243 -6.87 8.49 14.08
N GLN A 244 -5.63 8.62 14.53
CA GLN A 244 -4.52 9.02 13.66
C GLN A 244 -4.19 7.96 12.60
N ALA A 245 -4.17 6.67 12.95
CA ALA A 245 -3.99 5.58 11.99
C ALA A 245 -5.08 5.60 10.92
N THR A 246 -6.34 5.79 11.35
CA THR A 246 -7.49 5.91 10.43
C THR A 246 -7.30 7.09 9.49
N GLN A 247 -6.85 8.24 10.01
CA GLN A 247 -6.56 9.42 9.20
C GLN A 247 -5.39 9.21 8.24
N GLN A 248 -4.34 8.47 8.62
CA GLN A 248 -3.24 8.13 7.71
C GLN A 248 -3.72 7.24 6.57
N LEU A 249 -4.53 6.22 6.85
CA LEU A 249 -5.13 5.37 5.81
C LEU A 249 -6.06 6.19 4.89
N ALA A 250 -6.85 7.10 5.46
CA ALA A 250 -7.66 8.08 4.73
C ALA A 250 -6.81 8.95 3.78
N ASP A 251 -5.66 9.43 4.26
CA ASP A 251 -4.75 10.27 3.48
C ASP A 251 -3.96 9.48 2.42
N GLY A 252 -4.11 8.15 2.40
CA GLY A 252 -3.57 7.26 1.38
C GLY A 252 -2.29 6.55 1.78
N ALA A 253 -2.05 6.32 3.07
CA ALA A 253 -0.98 5.43 3.54
C ALA A 253 -1.22 4.00 3.04
N ASP A 254 -0.18 3.34 2.55
CA ASP A 254 -0.18 1.90 2.27
C ASP A 254 0.23 1.11 3.53
N VAL A 255 1.05 1.70 4.39
CA VAL A 255 1.53 1.13 5.65
C VAL A 255 1.39 2.16 6.77
N VAL A 256 0.93 1.73 7.95
CA VAL A 256 0.97 2.51 9.20
C VAL A 256 2.03 1.92 10.11
N GLU A 257 3.05 2.69 10.47
CA GLU A 257 4.14 2.27 11.34
C GLU A 257 3.91 2.72 12.78
N VAL A 258 3.71 1.75 13.67
CA VAL A 258 3.55 1.95 15.10
C VAL A 258 4.92 1.97 15.76
N GLY A 259 5.33 3.13 16.29
CA GLY A 259 6.57 3.29 17.05
C GLY A 259 6.29 3.56 18.53
N GLY A 260 6.70 2.65 19.42
CA GLY A 260 6.53 2.81 20.87
C GLY A 260 7.64 3.61 21.56
N GLN A 261 8.79 3.74 20.90
CA GLN A 261 9.99 4.40 21.41
C GLN A 261 10.62 5.34 20.37
N THR A 262 11.20 6.45 20.82
CA THR A 262 12.07 7.29 19.98
C THR A 262 13.46 6.67 19.82
N THR A 263 13.98 6.66 18.60
CA THR A 263 15.36 6.27 18.25
C THR A 263 16.33 7.46 18.17
N ARG A 264 15.87 8.65 18.57
CA ARG A 264 16.70 9.87 18.63
C ARG A 264 17.78 9.76 19.71
N PRO A 265 19.00 10.28 19.46
CA PRO A 265 20.05 10.33 20.47
C PRO A 265 19.60 11.06 21.75
N GLY A 266 20.05 10.56 22.91
CA GLY A 266 19.85 11.22 24.22
C GLY A 266 18.54 10.89 24.96
N PHE A 267 17.79 9.87 24.52
CA PHE A 267 16.60 9.40 25.24
C PHE A 267 16.89 8.13 26.05
N THR A 268 16.20 7.95 27.18
CA THR A 268 16.26 6.70 27.95
C THR A 268 15.45 5.63 27.22
N PRO A 269 16.05 4.50 26.80
CA PRO A 269 15.31 3.41 26.20
C PRO A 269 14.26 2.85 27.17
N LEU A 270 13.09 2.49 26.64
CA LEU A 270 12.08 1.73 27.35
C LEU A 270 12.57 0.29 27.55
N THR A 271 12.06 -0.36 28.59
CA THR A 271 12.16 -1.83 28.67
C THR A 271 11.29 -2.45 27.56
N PRO A 272 11.58 -3.69 27.14
CA PRO A 272 10.71 -4.40 26.21
C PRO A 272 9.25 -4.43 26.67
N GLU A 273 8.99 -4.68 27.96
CA GLU A 273 7.66 -4.77 28.53
C GLU A 273 6.88 -3.46 28.40
N ASP A 274 7.53 -2.32 28.68
CA ASP A 274 6.92 -0.99 28.56
C ASP A 274 6.61 -0.63 27.10
N GLU A 275 7.47 -1.05 26.16
CA GLU A 275 7.23 -0.82 24.73
C GLU A 275 6.08 -1.70 24.21
N ILE A 276 6.05 -2.98 24.59
CA ILE A 276 4.97 -3.93 24.27
C ILE A 276 3.63 -3.39 24.77
N ALA A 277 3.55 -2.97 26.03
CA ALA A 277 2.34 -2.44 26.64
C ALA A 277 1.79 -1.19 25.92
N ARG A 278 2.65 -0.44 25.22
CA ARG A 278 2.25 0.74 24.43
C ARG A 278 1.76 0.35 23.03
N ILE A 279 2.47 -0.53 22.34
CA ILE A 279 2.21 -0.76 20.90
C ILE A 279 1.14 -1.83 20.65
N VAL A 280 1.08 -2.89 21.46
CA VAL A 280 0.19 -4.04 21.20
C VAL A 280 -1.28 -3.62 21.13
N PRO A 281 -1.83 -2.84 22.09
CA PRO A 281 -3.23 -2.41 22.02
C PRO A 281 -3.54 -1.54 20.79
N VAL A 282 -2.55 -0.81 20.27
CA VAL A 282 -2.69 0.01 19.06
C VAL A 282 -2.70 -0.87 17.82
N ILE A 283 -1.79 -1.84 17.72
CA ILE A 283 -1.71 -2.79 16.60
C ILE A 283 -3.04 -3.57 16.51
N GLU A 284 -3.48 -4.19 17.61
CA GLU A 284 -4.74 -4.94 17.68
C GLU A 284 -5.95 -4.06 17.33
N GLY A 285 -5.97 -2.82 17.84
CA GLY A 285 -7.04 -1.87 17.55
C GLY A 285 -7.09 -1.47 16.07
N ILE A 286 -5.94 -1.28 15.41
CA ILE A 286 -5.88 -0.99 13.97
C ILE A 286 -6.36 -2.21 13.19
N LYS A 287 -5.83 -3.42 13.45
CA LYS A 287 -6.24 -4.63 12.72
C LYS A 287 -7.71 -4.96 12.95
N LYS A 288 -8.27 -4.67 14.12
CA LYS A 288 -9.70 -4.84 14.39
C LYS A 288 -10.57 -3.84 13.60
N ALA A 289 -10.17 -2.57 13.57
CA ALA A 289 -10.93 -1.52 12.88
C ALA A 289 -10.76 -1.57 11.36
N GLN A 290 -9.59 -2.00 10.89
CA GLN A 290 -9.16 -2.04 9.49
C GLN A 290 -8.40 -3.36 9.23
N PRO A 291 -9.09 -4.50 9.06
CA PRO A 291 -8.46 -5.83 8.93
C PRO A 291 -7.40 -5.98 7.84
N TYR A 292 -7.45 -5.13 6.82
CA TYR A 292 -6.54 -5.16 5.68
C TYR A 292 -5.45 -4.08 5.73
N ALA A 293 -5.42 -3.24 6.76
CA ALA A 293 -4.33 -2.30 6.95
C ALA A 293 -3.03 -3.08 7.18
N VAL A 294 -1.97 -2.66 6.46
CA VAL A 294 -0.63 -3.17 6.69
C VAL A 294 -0.03 -2.38 7.84
N VAL A 295 0.29 -3.06 8.94
CA VAL A 295 0.85 -2.46 10.14
C VAL A 295 2.32 -2.82 10.25
N ALA A 296 3.16 -1.81 10.37
CA ALA A 296 4.57 -2.01 10.66
C ALA A 296 4.92 -1.64 12.10
N VAL A 297 6.01 -2.19 12.63
CA VAL A 297 6.55 -1.82 13.95
C VAL A 297 8.01 -1.39 13.83
N ASP A 298 8.32 -0.20 14.35
CA ASP A 298 9.68 0.35 14.45
C ASP A 298 10.29 -0.11 15.78
N THR A 299 11.05 -1.21 15.75
CA THR A 299 11.74 -1.73 16.93
C THR A 299 12.98 -2.54 16.58
N TYR A 300 13.99 -2.45 17.44
CA TYR A 300 15.20 -3.28 17.38
C TYR A 300 15.23 -4.34 18.50
N LYS A 301 14.19 -4.45 19.34
CA LYS A 301 14.19 -5.37 20.48
C LYS A 301 13.49 -6.68 20.11
N TYR A 302 14.18 -7.80 20.28
CA TYR A 302 13.65 -9.13 19.94
C TYR A 302 12.29 -9.42 20.59
N GLU A 303 12.18 -9.17 21.91
CA GLU A 303 10.96 -9.46 22.67
C GLU A 303 9.75 -8.63 22.17
N VAL A 304 10.01 -7.39 21.71
CA VAL A 304 8.98 -6.51 21.13
C VAL A 304 8.58 -7.00 19.75
N MET A 305 9.52 -7.48 18.92
CA MET A 305 9.21 -8.07 17.61
C MET A 305 8.27 -9.26 17.75
N VAL A 306 8.54 -10.18 18.68
CA VAL A 306 7.68 -11.35 18.93
C VAL A 306 6.25 -10.91 19.26
N ALA A 307 6.09 -10.03 20.26
CA ALA A 307 4.78 -9.57 20.69
C ALA A 307 4.03 -8.77 19.60
N ALA A 308 4.75 -7.98 18.80
CA ALA A 308 4.18 -7.23 17.67
C ALA A 308 3.62 -8.17 16.59
N ILE A 309 4.37 -9.22 16.22
CA ILE A 309 3.95 -10.22 15.23
C ILE A 309 2.71 -10.96 15.74
N GLU A 310 2.71 -11.39 17.02
CA GLU A 310 1.55 -12.03 17.66
C GLU A 310 0.31 -11.12 17.68
N ALA A 311 0.50 -9.81 17.83
CA ALA A 311 -0.57 -8.80 17.77
C ALA A 311 -1.09 -8.52 16.34
N GLY A 312 -0.42 -9.03 15.31
CA GLY A 312 -0.81 -8.88 13.90
C GLY A 312 -0.04 -7.81 13.12
N ALA A 313 1.18 -7.46 13.54
CA ALA A 313 2.09 -6.67 12.71
C ALA A 313 2.50 -7.46 11.45
N ASP A 314 2.53 -6.76 10.33
CA ASP A 314 2.82 -7.32 9.00
C ASP A 314 4.26 -7.05 8.56
N ILE A 315 4.90 -6.01 9.12
CA ILE A 315 6.26 -5.57 8.81
C ILE A 315 7.03 -5.27 10.10
N ILE A 316 8.29 -5.69 10.17
CA ILE A 316 9.24 -5.24 11.19
C ILE A 316 10.26 -4.30 10.53
N ASN A 317 10.40 -3.11 11.10
CA ASN A 317 11.42 -2.13 10.75
C ASN A 317 12.50 -2.13 11.83
N ASP A 318 13.70 -2.60 11.47
CA ASP A 318 14.83 -2.68 12.40
C ASP A 318 15.99 -1.78 11.96
N VAL A 319 16.23 -0.74 12.76
CA VAL A 319 17.34 0.21 12.60
C VAL A 319 18.73 -0.42 12.77
N ASN A 320 18.82 -1.66 13.26
CA ASN A 320 20.07 -2.42 13.37
C ASN A 320 20.20 -3.51 12.30
N GLY A 321 19.27 -3.56 11.34
CA GLY A 321 19.32 -4.46 10.20
C GLY A 321 19.25 -5.94 10.56
N PHE A 322 18.67 -6.29 11.71
CA PHE A 322 18.48 -7.66 12.22
C PHE A 322 19.76 -8.43 12.58
N THR A 323 20.92 -7.77 12.64
CA THR A 323 22.24 -8.43 12.83
C THR A 323 22.81 -8.34 14.25
N ASP A 324 22.19 -7.55 15.12
CA ASP A 324 22.61 -7.29 16.50
C ASP A 324 22.16 -8.37 17.51
N ASP A 325 21.23 -9.26 17.14
CA ASP A 325 20.81 -10.40 17.93
C ASP A 325 20.48 -11.59 17.04
N VAL A 326 21.20 -12.71 17.22
CA VAL A 326 21.05 -13.93 16.42
C VAL A 326 19.64 -14.52 16.46
N ARG A 327 18.89 -14.30 17.54
CA ARG A 327 17.50 -14.78 17.69
C ARG A 327 16.57 -14.16 16.66
N LYS A 328 16.87 -12.94 16.18
CA LYS A 328 16.05 -12.23 15.17
C LYS A 328 16.02 -12.99 13.85
N LEU A 329 17.16 -13.51 13.40
CA LEU A 329 17.25 -14.23 12.12
C LEU A 329 16.35 -15.47 12.13
N GLU A 330 16.40 -16.25 13.22
CA GLU A 330 15.53 -17.43 13.39
C GLU A 330 14.04 -17.04 13.39
N LEU A 331 13.66 -15.99 14.12
CA LEU A 331 12.28 -15.51 14.16
C LEU A 331 11.79 -15.04 12.78
N MET A 332 12.61 -14.27 12.05
CA MET A 332 12.23 -13.78 10.72
C MET A 332 12.11 -14.92 9.70
N ALA A 333 12.92 -15.97 9.83
CA ALA A 333 12.85 -17.15 8.96
C ALA A 333 11.58 -18.00 9.20
N GLN A 334 11.04 -17.99 10.42
CA GLN A 334 9.85 -18.76 10.81
C GLN A 334 8.52 -18.00 10.62
N THR A 335 8.56 -16.77 10.11
CA THR A 335 7.41 -15.89 9.94
C THR A 335 7.31 -15.40 8.50
N ASP A 336 6.12 -14.89 8.11
CA ASP A 336 5.89 -14.33 6.77
C ASP A 336 5.95 -12.80 6.74
N VAL A 337 6.32 -12.15 7.84
CA VAL A 337 6.37 -10.69 7.94
C VAL A 337 7.39 -10.09 6.98
N GLY A 338 7.12 -8.88 6.52
CA GLY A 338 8.06 -8.08 5.74
C GLY A 338 9.16 -7.51 6.65
N LEU A 339 10.35 -7.37 6.10
CA LEU A 339 11.52 -6.82 6.79
C LEU A 339 11.91 -5.51 6.12
N LEU A 340 12.11 -4.48 6.92
CA LEU A 340 12.81 -3.27 6.51
C LEU A 340 14.14 -3.20 7.27
N THR A 341 15.23 -3.42 6.52
CA THR A 341 16.59 -3.44 7.06
C THR A 341 17.29 -2.12 6.78
N MET A 342 17.91 -1.52 7.81
CA MET A 342 18.51 -0.19 7.71
C MET A 342 20.04 -0.22 7.81
N PHE A 343 20.73 0.48 6.91
CA PHE A 343 22.14 0.77 7.05
C PHE A 343 22.36 1.83 8.14
N ASN A 344 23.03 1.46 9.23
CA ASN A 344 23.24 2.34 10.38
C ASN A 344 24.75 2.56 10.67
N PRO A 345 25.34 3.69 10.22
CA PRO A 345 26.77 3.94 10.36
C PRO A 345 27.18 4.59 11.70
N ARG A 346 26.26 4.73 12.68
CA ARG A 346 26.54 5.48 13.93
C ARG A 346 27.73 4.94 14.71
N GLU A 347 27.90 3.62 14.76
CA GLU A 347 28.94 2.96 15.55
C GLU A 347 30.05 2.36 14.68
N THR A 348 29.83 2.28 13.36
CA THR A 348 30.78 1.71 12.41
C THR A 348 31.76 2.77 11.89
N ALA A 349 32.99 2.37 11.62
CA ALA A 349 33.92 3.20 10.86
C ALA A 349 33.55 3.10 9.38
N ILE A 350 33.20 4.23 8.78
CA ILE A 350 32.92 4.34 7.34
C ILE A 350 34.14 4.93 6.62
N SER A 351 34.35 4.49 5.39
CA SER A 351 35.36 5.04 4.49
C SER A 351 34.93 6.43 3.97
N SER A 352 35.79 7.05 3.17
CA SER A 352 35.43 8.27 2.45
C SER A 352 34.37 8.03 1.35
N ASP A 353 34.20 6.78 0.91
CA ASP A 353 33.19 6.38 -0.07
C ASP A 353 32.05 5.61 0.61
N ILE A 354 31.16 6.37 1.24
CA ILE A 354 29.96 5.84 1.90
C ILE A 354 29.05 5.08 0.92
N SER A 355 29.13 5.38 -0.38
CA SER A 355 28.33 4.69 -1.39
C SER A 355 28.80 3.24 -1.52
N ALA A 356 30.11 3.04 -1.64
CA ALA A 356 30.72 1.72 -1.70
C ALA A 356 30.46 0.92 -0.42
N ASP A 357 30.63 1.54 0.75
CA ASP A 357 30.39 0.88 2.04
C ASP A 357 28.93 0.44 2.20
N MET A 358 27.99 1.30 1.83
CA MET A 358 26.57 0.99 1.92
C MET A 358 26.15 -0.13 0.98
N VAL A 359 26.65 -0.13 -0.27
CA VAL A 359 26.39 -1.21 -1.23
C VAL A 359 26.98 -2.53 -0.71
N ALA A 360 28.22 -2.51 -0.20
CA ALA A 360 28.86 -3.69 0.36
C ALA A 360 28.06 -4.24 1.57
N TRP A 361 27.64 -3.35 2.47
CA TRP A 361 26.86 -3.71 3.64
C TRP A 361 25.51 -4.34 3.26
N PHE A 362 24.76 -3.75 2.32
CA PHE A 362 23.49 -4.34 1.88
C PHE A 362 23.68 -5.69 1.18
N ALA A 363 24.78 -5.88 0.44
CA ALA A 363 25.07 -7.17 -0.16
C ALA A 363 25.28 -8.26 0.91
N GLU A 364 26.04 -7.95 1.97
CA GLU A 364 26.28 -8.86 3.09
C GLU A 364 25.03 -9.08 3.95
N ASN A 365 24.28 -8.02 4.25
CA ASN A 365 23.06 -8.10 5.06
C ASN A 365 21.97 -8.94 4.36
N LEU A 366 21.76 -8.73 3.05
CA LEU A 366 20.83 -9.55 2.27
C LEU A 366 21.25 -11.02 2.25
N ALA A 367 22.53 -11.31 2.00
CA ALA A 367 23.04 -12.68 2.03
C ALA A 367 22.81 -13.33 3.41
N THR A 368 23.05 -12.59 4.50
CA THR A 368 22.82 -13.08 5.87
C THR A 368 21.35 -13.43 6.14
N LEU A 369 20.42 -12.59 5.68
CA LEU A 369 18.99 -12.84 5.82
C LEU A 369 18.54 -14.02 4.95
N GLU A 370 19.01 -14.09 3.71
CA GLU A 370 18.70 -15.18 2.77
C GLU A 370 19.25 -16.53 3.27
N ASP A 371 20.48 -16.57 3.78
CA ASP A 371 21.10 -17.77 4.35
C ASP A 371 20.37 -18.28 5.61
N ALA A 372 19.74 -17.38 6.37
CA ALA A 372 18.86 -17.73 7.47
C ALA A 372 17.50 -18.30 7.02
N GLY A 373 17.17 -18.24 5.73
CA GLY A 373 15.91 -18.71 5.15
C GLY A 373 14.86 -17.62 4.94
N VAL A 374 15.23 -16.34 5.07
CA VAL A 374 14.31 -15.23 4.76
C VAL A 374 14.18 -15.07 3.25
N ALA A 375 12.96 -15.22 2.75
CA ALA A 375 12.66 -15.00 1.34
C ALA A 375 12.97 -13.54 0.93
N ARG A 376 13.75 -13.37 -0.14
CA ARG A 376 14.26 -12.08 -0.63
C ARG A 376 13.13 -11.05 -0.87
N GLU A 377 12.00 -11.52 -1.38
CA GLU A 377 10.80 -10.74 -1.66
C GLU A 377 10.15 -10.11 -0.41
N ARG A 378 10.52 -10.57 0.79
CA ARG A 378 10.08 -9.97 2.05
C ARG A 378 10.93 -8.79 2.50
N ILE A 379 12.05 -8.50 1.83
CA ILE A 379 13.02 -7.50 2.31
C ILE A 379 12.89 -6.18 1.55
N ALA A 380 12.92 -5.06 2.27
CA ALA A 380 13.08 -3.70 1.77
C ALA A 380 14.28 -3.01 2.45
N LEU A 381 14.85 -1.99 1.79
CA LEU A 381 16.12 -1.38 2.18
C LEU A 381 15.91 0.05 2.68
N ASP A 382 16.45 0.41 3.84
CA ASP A 382 16.55 1.81 4.30
C ASP A 382 18.01 2.27 4.28
N PRO A 383 18.39 3.24 3.42
CA PRO A 383 19.73 3.79 3.39
C PRO A 383 20.18 4.41 4.72
N GLY A 384 19.27 4.73 5.65
CA GLY A 384 19.58 5.23 6.99
C GLY A 384 19.96 6.70 7.05
N VAL A 385 19.51 7.52 6.10
CA VAL A 385 19.85 8.96 6.01
C VAL A 385 19.60 9.67 7.37
N GLY A 386 20.54 10.46 7.88
CA GLY A 386 20.44 11.11 9.19
C GLY A 386 20.82 10.23 10.39
N TYR A 387 21.37 9.03 10.14
CA TYR A 387 22.12 8.24 11.12
C TYR A 387 23.65 8.42 10.97
N SER A 388 24.11 9.39 10.18
CA SER A 388 25.52 9.81 10.13
C SER A 388 26.01 10.37 11.47
N LYS A 389 27.31 10.22 11.75
CA LYS A 389 27.95 10.79 12.96
C LYS A 389 27.85 12.32 12.92
N ASN A 390 27.46 12.94 14.04
CA ASN A 390 27.40 14.40 14.23
C ASN A 390 26.58 15.20 13.20
N SER A 391 25.60 14.59 12.52
CA SER A 391 24.84 15.25 11.46
C SER A 391 25.72 15.80 10.34
N ASP A 392 26.69 15.00 9.90
CA ASP A 392 27.49 15.29 8.72
C ASP A 392 26.59 15.37 7.48
N VAL A 393 26.29 16.59 7.06
CA VAL A 393 25.45 16.86 5.89
C VAL A 393 26.02 16.23 4.63
N ALA A 394 27.35 16.20 4.47
CA ALA A 394 27.96 15.62 3.29
C ALA A 394 27.69 14.10 3.23
N GLN A 395 27.74 13.42 4.38
CA GLN A 395 27.35 12.01 4.47
C GLN A 395 25.86 11.81 4.17
N ASP A 396 24.97 12.59 4.79
CA ASP A 396 23.53 12.48 4.54
C ASP A 396 23.19 12.67 3.04
N LEU A 397 23.80 13.66 2.38
CA LEU A 397 23.63 13.89 0.95
C LEU A 397 24.22 12.78 0.08
N ALA A 398 25.39 12.24 0.45
CA ALA A 398 25.99 11.11 -0.24
C ALA A 398 25.13 9.83 -0.09
N MET A 399 24.49 9.64 1.07
CA MET A 399 23.54 8.55 1.28
C MET A 399 22.30 8.71 0.40
N MET A 400 21.73 9.91 0.32
CA MET A 400 20.61 10.22 -0.60
C MET A 400 21.01 9.98 -2.06
N ASN A 401 22.23 10.35 -2.44
CA ASN A 401 22.74 10.16 -3.80
C ASN A 401 22.93 8.68 -4.16
N THR A 402 23.23 7.83 -3.18
CA THR A 402 23.49 6.38 -3.35
C THR A 402 22.23 5.57 -3.66
N VAL A 403 21.03 6.11 -3.44
CA VAL A 403 19.74 5.43 -3.71
C VAL A 403 19.70 4.76 -5.08
N GLY A 404 20.20 5.43 -6.12
CA GLY A 404 20.20 4.89 -7.48
C GLY A 404 21.03 3.62 -7.63
N ASN A 405 22.12 3.48 -6.85
CA ASN A 405 23.00 2.32 -6.86
C ASN A 405 22.33 1.12 -6.20
N LEU A 406 21.51 1.35 -5.17
CA LEU A 406 20.82 0.27 -4.44
C LEU A 406 19.76 -0.44 -5.30
N LYS A 407 19.33 0.15 -6.42
CA LYS A 407 18.39 -0.48 -7.36
C LYS A 407 18.88 -1.83 -7.89
N SER A 408 20.21 -2.07 -7.91
CA SER A 408 20.77 -3.35 -8.34
C SER A 408 20.33 -4.52 -7.48
N PHE A 409 19.89 -4.28 -6.24
CA PHE A 409 19.40 -5.33 -5.36
C PHE A 409 17.99 -5.83 -5.73
N GLY A 410 17.26 -5.10 -6.57
CA GLY A 410 15.90 -5.48 -7.00
C GLY A 410 14.88 -5.46 -5.86
N ARG A 411 15.10 -4.62 -4.85
CA ARG A 411 14.25 -4.48 -3.65
C ARG A 411 13.73 -3.04 -3.51
N PRO A 412 12.58 -2.83 -2.84
CA PRO A 412 12.10 -1.48 -2.55
C PRO A 412 13.09 -0.76 -1.64
N ILE A 413 13.28 0.53 -1.88
CA ILE A 413 14.20 1.38 -1.14
C ILE A 413 13.42 2.53 -0.49
N MET A 414 13.73 2.82 0.77
CA MET A 414 13.06 3.82 1.58
C MET A 414 13.69 5.22 1.49
N THR A 415 12.83 6.24 1.54
CA THR A 415 13.15 7.63 1.85
C THR A 415 12.67 7.94 3.27
N ALA A 416 13.58 7.89 4.25
CA ALA A 416 13.27 8.26 5.63
C ALA A 416 13.91 9.62 5.98
N ILE A 417 13.51 10.70 5.31
CA ILE A 417 14.19 12.01 5.42
C ILE A 417 13.36 13.13 6.06
N ALA A 418 12.10 12.85 6.40
CA ALA A 418 11.15 13.83 6.91
C ALA A 418 11.66 14.55 8.17
N ASN A 419 11.76 15.89 8.10
CA ASN A 419 12.09 16.79 9.21
C ASN A 419 13.44 16.50 9.91
N LYS A 420 14.37 15.80 9.24
CA LYS A 420 15.68 15.40 9.79
C LYS A 420 16.67 16.58 9.90
N GLY A 421 17.80 16.32 10.58
CA GLY A 421 18.79 17.33 10.97
C GLY A 421 19.49 18.01 9.80
N TRP A 422 19.77 17.30 8.69
CA TRP A 422 20.47 17.84 7.52
C TRP A 422 19.93 19.19 7.04
N ALA A 423 18.60 19.38 7.05
CA ALA A 423 17.95 20.64 6.65
C ALA A 423 18.30 21.81 7.58
N LYS A 424 18.46 21.54 8.89
CA LYS A 424 18.97 22.53 9.85
C LYS A 424 20.37 22.97 9.47
N PHE A 425 21.26 22.03 9.20
CA PHE A 425 22.67 22.32 8.99
C PHE A 425 22.93 22.96 7.61
N MET A 426 22.08 22.69 6.62
CA MET A 426 22.16 23.31 5.30
C MET A 426 21.54 24.71 5.24
N PHE A 427 20.39 24.91 5.88
CA PHE A 427 19.55 26.09 5.65
C PHE A 427 19.07 26.78 6.94
N ASP A 428 19.57 26.38 8.12
CA ASP A 428 19.17 26.87 9.44
C ASP A 428 17.66 26.75 9.74
N LEU A 429 17.00 25.75 9.13
CA LEU A 429 15.56 25.57 9.31
C LEU A 429 15.24 24.90 10.66
N PRO A 430 14.34 25.49 11.49
CA PRO A 430 13.77 24.81 12.64
C PRO A 430 12.90 23.63 12.19
N LYS A 431 12.60 22.69 13.09
CA LYS A 431 12.03 21.38 12.72
C LYS A 431 10.68 21.49 12.00
N ASP A 432 9.86 22.42 12.45
CA ASP A 432 8.52 22.75 11.96
C ASP A 432 8.51 23.45 10.60
N GLU A 433 9.64 23.99 10.15
CA GLU A 433 9.78 24.64 8.84
C GLU A 433 10.44 23.73 7.78
N ARG A 434 10.72 22.46 8.11
CA ARG A 434 11.42 21.52 7.20
C ARG A 434 10.50 20.75 6.25
N ALA A 435 9.18 20.90 6.36
CA ALA A 435 8.23 20.06 5.64
C ALA A 435 8.41 20.17 4.11
N ASP A 436 8.42 21.39 3.57
CA ASP A 436 8.54 21.64 2.13
C ASP A 436 9.85 21.09 1.57
N LEU A 437 10.96 21.38 2.26
CA LEU A 437 12.27 20.89 1.84
C LEU A 437 12.38 19.35 1.94
N SER A 438 11.73 18.75 2.95
CA SER A 438 11.65 17.30 3.06
C SER A 438 10.90 16.68 1.88
N LEU A 439 9.81 17.31 1.42
CA LEU A 439 9.06 16.83 0.27
C LEU A 439 9.85 16.97 -1.03
N VAL A 440 10.61 18.05 -1.21
CA VAL A 440 11.53 18.24 -2.35
C VAL A 440 12.61 17.16 -2.37
N ALA A 441 13.28 16.93 -1.25
CA ALA A 441 14.31 15.90 -1.16
C ALA A 441 13.72 14.49 -1.35
N ALA A 442 12.49 14.24 -0.87
CA ALA A 442 11.82 12.95 -1.05
C ALA A 442 11.44 12.74 -2.52
N THR A 443 11.01 13.80 -3.22
CA THR A 443 10.75 13.77 -4.67
C THR A 443 12.00 13.42 -5.46
N GLU A 444 13.15 13.98 -5.07
CA GLU A 444 14.43 13.70 -5.74
C GLU A 444 14.91 12.26 -5.50
N MET A 445 14.83 11.77 -4.25
CA MET A 445 15.11 10.37 -3.95
C MET A 445 14.12 9.42 -4.64
N TYR A 446 12.85 9.80 -4.76
CA TYR A 446 11.83 9.04 -5.47
C TYR A 446 12.17 8.84 -6.95
N ARG A 447 12.59 9.91 -7.63
CA ARG A 447 13.08 9.86 -9.02
C ARG A 447 14.34 9.02 -9.18
N ARG A 448 15.17 8.94 -8.14
CA ARG A 448 16.38 8.09 -8.10
C ARG A 448 16.06 6.62 -7.86
N GLY A 449 14.83 6.27 -7.49
CA GLY A 449 14.36 4.90 -7.33
C GLY A 449 13.97 4.49 -5.90
N ALA A 450 14.02 5.40 -4.91
CA ALA A 450 13.49 5.10 -3.58
C ALA A 450 11.97 5.25 -3.58
N LYS A 451 11.27 4.12 -3.68
CA LYS A 451 9.82 4.08 -3.84
C LYS A 451 9.05 3.83 -2.54
N VAL A 452 9.69 3.70 -1.38
CA VAL A 452 9.00 3.67 -0.07
C VAL A 452 9.20 5.01 0.65
N LEU A 453 8.13 5.74 0.97
CA LEU A 453 8.21 7.07 1.57
C LEU A 453 7.76 7.04 3.03
N ARG A 454 8.71 7.10 3.97
CA ARG A 454 8.45 7.17 5.40
C ARG A 454 8.22 8.61 5.84
N VAL A 455 6.97 8.97 6.12
CA VAL A 455 6.53 10.38 6.26
C VAL A 455 5.57 10.63 7.43
N HIS A 456 5.53 11.88 7.89
CA HIS A 456 4.50 12.37 8.81
C HIS A 456 3.26 12.88 8.07
N ASP A 457 3.45 13.61 6.96
CA ASP A 457 2.38 14.12 6.11
C ASP A 457 2.12 13.14 4.96
N VAL A 458 1.25 12.17 5.24
CA VAL A 458 0.85 11.11 4.31
C VAL A 458 0.17 11.71 3.07
N LYS A 459 -0.70 12.69 3.27
CA LYS A 459 -1.51 13.27 2.20
C LYS A 459 -0.64 13.95 1.16
N SER A 460 0.27 14.81 1.59
CA SER A 460 1.19 15.51 0.69
C SER A 460 2.11 14.53 -0.03
N ALA A 461 2.60 13.50 0.67
CA ALA A 461 3.43 12.47 0.05
C ALA A 461 2.67 11.68 -1.03
N ARG A 462 1.42 11.25 -0.76
CA ARG A 462 0.58 10.55 -1.74
C ARG A 462 0.25 11.42 -2.95
N GLN A 463 -0.07 12.69 -2.73
CA GLN A 463 -0.33 13.65 -3.81
C GLN A 463 0.92 13.83 -4.67
N MET A 464 2.08 13.99 -4.04
CA MET A 464 3.37 14.12 -4.72
C MET A 464 3.66 12.90 -5.60
N THR A 465 3.62 11.68 -5.05
CA THR A 465 3.96 10.49 -5.84
C THR A 465 2.96 10.23 -6.97
N SER A 466 1.66 10.47 -6.71
CA SER A 466 0.63 10.36 -7.75
C SER A 466 0.88 11.36 -8.89
N PHE A 467 1.22 12.61 -8.55
CA PHE A 467 1.51 13.63 -9.55
C PHE A 467 2.76 13.29 -10.36
N VAL A 468 3.87 12.93 -9.71
CA VAL A 468 5.13 12.58 -10.38
C VAL A 468 4.91 11.43 -11.37
N GLU A 469 4.21 10.37 -10.97
CA GLU A 469 3.97 9.21 -11.83
C GLU A 469 3.01 9.48 -12.99
N ILE A 470 1.95 10.26 -12.75
CA ILE A 470 1.04 10.68 -13.82
C ILE A 470 1.78 11.58 -14.82
N LEU A 471 2.60 12.51 -14.33
CA LEU A 471 3.39 13.40 -15.19
C LEU A 471 4.40 12.62 -16.04
N GLU A 472 5.13 11.67 -15.45
CA GLU A 472 6.10 10.84 -16.17
C GLU A 472 5.46 9.98 -17.26
N LYS A 473 4.19 9.62 -17.10
CA LYS A 473 3.43 8.74 -18.02
C LYS A 473 2.50 9.50 -18.97
N SER A 474 2.49 10.84 -18.91
CA SER A 474 1.70 11.68 -19.81
C SER A 474 2.40 11.82 -21.16
N HIS A 475 1.86 11.20 -22.20
CA HIS A 475 2.36 11.25 -23.59
C HIS A 475 1.34 11.87 -24.54
#